data_AF-A0A6M2EJL5-F1
#
_entry.id   AF-A0A6M2EJL5-F1
#
_cell.length_a   1.000
_cell.length_b   1.000
_cell.length_c   1.000
_cell.angle_alpha   90.00
_cell.angle_beta   90.00
_cell.angle_gamma   90.00
#
_symmetry.space_group_name_H-M   'P 1'
#
loop_
_entity.id
_entity.type
_entity.pdbx_description
1 polymer ?
#
loop_
_entity_poly.entity_id
_entity_poly.type
_entity_poly.pdbx_seq_one_letter_code
_entity_poly.pdbx_strand_id
1 'polypeptide(L)'
;MSMVNCISLNSTSRVVMASCRNAFTMVANLSLYAVALVVFSTTKSTTHSDIENQYHWIAYTSIFIGCCFVGVFHLGTKEPRLKIRVHGTSYARISWAYWFKKVLYYQVGLVYMLTRLAQNVSQAYLAFYVIEDMRMAKSAKALVPAIIYISSFIVSIIMQEMYWTGQRLKAYYCAGGVLWVFCGASILFLPQSLSAFMYVISVFIGIANALMTVTGVSMQSVLVGSDLNGCAFVYGSLSFLDKVSCGLAVFVLQSFQSSSPRSQGTLSMEYISVTRYGLGLLPAVCSLAGMAITYTMKLQTPHSKPLMEPLLE
;
A
#
# COMPACT_ATOMS: atom_id res chain seq x y z
N MET A 1 -10.77 3.96 5.93
CA MET A 1 -9.75 5.03 5.84
C MET A 1 -10.26 6.37 6.39
N SER A 2 -11.52 6.73 6.15
CA SER A 2 -12.11 8.02 6.55
C SER A 2 -12.14 8.27 8.05
N MET A 3 -12.50 7.27 8.86
CA MET A 3 -12.70 7.43 10.31
C MET A 3 -11.46 7.94 11.06
N VAL A 4 -10.26 7.58 10.60
CA VAL A 4 -8.99 8.00 11.22
C VAL A 4 -8.86 9.52 11.24
N ASN A 5 -9.30 10.20 10.18
CA ASN A 5 -9.22 11.67 10.11
C ASN A 5 -10.23 12.36 11.03
N CYS A 6 -11.26 11.66 11.47
CA CYS A 6 -12.25 12.21 12.40
C CYS A 6 -11.74 12.21 13.86
N ILE A 7 -10.63 11.53 14.15
CA ILE A 7 -10.10 11.37 15.52
C ILE A 7 -9.24 12.57 15.93
N SER A 8 -8.51 13.20 14.99
CA SER A 8 -7.61 14.32 15.29
C SER A 8 -7.58 15.35 14.17
N LEU A 9 -7.70 16.63 14.54
CA LEU A 9 -7.55 17.77 13.64
C LEU A 9 -6.08 18.12 13.37
N ASN A 10 -5.15 17.65 14.22
CA ASN A 10 -3.73 17.90 14.06
C ASN A 10 -3.18 17.08 12.88
N SER A 11 -2.56 17.75 11.90
CA SER A 11 -1.99 17.12 10.72
C SER A 11 -0.92 16.08 11.06
N THR A 12 -0.06 16.36 12.04
CA THR A 12 1.02 15.43 12.43
C THR A 12 0.44 14.17 13.03
N SER A 13 -0.54 14.31 13.93
CA SER A 13 -1.25 13.18 14.54
C SER A 13 -1.94 12.30 13.49
N ARG A 14 -2.55 12.89 12.45
CA ARG A 14 -3.13 12.10 11.34
C ARG A 14 -2.09 11.29 10.57
N VAL A 15 -0.88 11.82 10.37
CA VAL A 15 0.21 11.06 9.75
C VAL A 15 0.66 9.90 10.64
N VAL A 16 0.81 10.13 11.95
CA VAL A 16 1.15 9.08 12.92
C VAL A 16 0.10 7.96 12.90
N MET A 17 -1.18 8.32 12.90
CA MET A 17 -2.27 7.34 12.82
C MET A 17 -2.30 6.58 11.49
N ALA A 18 -2.01 7.25 10.36
CA ALA A 18 -1.86 6.60 9.07
C ALA A 18 -0.69 5.62 9.06
N SER A 19 0.42 5.98 9.71
CA SER A 19 1.61 5.13 9.86
C SER A 19 1.33 3.91 10.73
N CYS A 20 0.66 4.10 11.88
CA CYS A 20 0.22 3.02 12.76
C CYS A 20 -0.70 2.03 12.02
N ARG A 21 -1.68 2.54 11.27
CA ARG A 21 -2.54 1.70 10.42
C ARG A 21 -1.74 0.92 9.38
N ASN A 22 -0.73 1.53 8.76
CA ASN A 22 0.14 0.83 7.81
C ASN A 22 0.93 -0.29 8.51
N ALA A 23 1.50 -0.02 9.69
CA ALA A 23 2.23 -1.01 10.49
C ALA A 23 1.35 -2.24 10.81
N PHE A 24 0.13 -2.04 11.31
CA PHE A 24 -0.80 -3.15 11.57
C PHE A 24 -1.23 -3.89 10.28
N THR A 25 -1.30 -3.20 9.14
CA THR A 25 -1.54 -3.87 7.85
C THR A 25 -0.39 -4.82 7.51
N MET A 26 0.86 -4.44 7.77
CA MET A 26 2.02 -5.30 7.54
C MET A 26 2.04 -6.50 8.51
N VAL A 27 1.66 -6.29 9.77
CA VAL A 27 1.49 -7.38 10.75
C VAL A 27 0.42 -8.36 10.29
N ALA A 28 -0.73 -7.86 9.80
CA ALA A 28 -1.80 -8.71 9.27
C ALA A 28 -1.32 -9.54 8.07
N ASN A 29 -0.63 -8.91 7.11
CA ASN A 29 -0.05 -9.63 5.97
C ASN A 29 0.93 -10.71 6.42
N LEU A 30 1.86 -10.40 7.33
CA LEU A 30 2.83 -11.37 7.84
C LEU A 30 2.14 -12.53 8.60
N SER A 31 1.09 -12.24 9.37
CA SER A 31 0.31 -13.26 10.08
C SER A 31 -0.38 -14.23 9.12
N LEU A 32 -0.84 -13.76 7.95
CA LEU A 32 -1.41 -14.63 6.92
C LEU A 32 -0.38 -15.62 6.37
N TYR A 33 0.86 -15.17 6.12
CA TYR A 33 1.95 -16.07 5.74
C TYR A 33 2.29 -17.07 6.83
N ALA A 34 2.26 -16.65 8.10
CA ALA A 34 2.48 -17.55 9.23
C ALA A 34 1.38 -18.62 9.34
N VAL A 35 0.10 -18.22 9.22
CA VAL A 35 -1.04 -19.15 9.17
C VAL A 35 -0.90 -20.13 8.02
N ALA A 36 -0.60 -19.63 6.81
CA ALA A 36 -0.39 -20.49 5.65
C ALA A 36 0.75 -21.49 5.86
N LEU A 37 1.86 -21.06 6.47
CA LEU A 37 2.99 -21.94 6.78
C LEU A 37 2.60 -23.05 7.77
N VAL A 38 1.84 -22.71 8.82
CA VAL A 38 1.34 -23.69 9.80
C VAL A 38 0.40 -24.70 9.14
N VAL A 39 -0.51 -24.26 8.27
CA VAL A 39 -1.42 -25.17 7.55
C VAL A 39 -0.64 -26.10 6.61
N PHE A 40 0.34 -25.57 5.87
CA PHE A 40 1.16 -26.37 4.95
C PHE A 40 2.11 -27.33 5.65
N SER A 41 2.53 -27.04 6.89
CA SER A 41 3.38 -27.95 7.67
C SER A 41 2.60 -29.07 8.36
N THR A 42 1.35 -28.79 8.75
CA THR A 42 0.48 -29.74 9.47
C THR A 42 -0.27 -30.67 8.52
N THR A 43 -0.74 -30.16 7.39
CA THR A 43 -1.50 -30.93 6.40
C THR A 43 -0.58 -31.28 5.25
N LYS A 44 -0.12 -32.54 5.14
CA LYS A 44 0.59 -32.99 3.93
C LYS A 44 -0.41 -33.18 2.81
N SER A 45 -0.19 -32.53 1.68
CA SER A 45 -1.06 -32.64 0.51
C SER A 45 -0.43 -33.56 -0.53
N THR A 46 -1.14 -34.62 -0.89
CA THR A 46 -0.75 -35.54 -1.98
C THR A 46 -1.75 -35.51 -3.15
N THR A 47 -3.01 -35.14 -2.88
CA THR A 47 -4.10 -35.11 -3.85
C THR A 47 -4.61 -33.68 -4.07
N HIS A 48 -5.25 -33.41 -5.22
CA HIS A 48 -5.88 -32.12 -5.49
C HIS A 48 -6.90 -31.69 -4.42
N SER A 49 -7.67 -32.63 -3.87
CA SER A 49 -8.59 -32.40 -2.75
C SER A 49 -7.89 -31.92 -1.48
N ASP A 50 -6.67 -32.39 -1.22
CA ASP A 50 -5.91 -32.02 -0.04
C ASP A 50 -5.39 -30.58 -0.16
N ILE A 51 -5.00 -30.16 -1.38
CA ILE A 51 -4.62 -28.78 -1.68
C ILE A 51 -5.82 -27.86 -1.42
N GLU A 52 -6.99 -28.20 -1.96
CA GLU A 52 -8.22 -27.43 -1.74
C GLU A 52 -8.53 -27.29 -0.24
N ASN A 53 -8.44 -28.39 0.50
CA ASN A 53 -8.64 -28.39 1.94
C ASN A 53 -7.63 -27.50 2.69
N GLN A 54 -6.35 -27.48 2.29
CA GLN A 54 -5.36 -26.56 2.85
C GLN A 54 -5.77 -25.10 2.66
N TYR A 55 -6.19 -24.71 1.45
CA TYR A 55 -6.63 -23.33 1.18
C TYR A 55 -7.92 -22.98 1.94
N HIS A 56 -8.84 -23.92 2.11
CA HIS A 56 -10.01 -23.74 2.98
C HIS A 56 -9.62 -23.47 4.44
N TRP A 57 -8.69 -24.23 5.01
CA TRP A 57 -8.20 -24.00 6.38
C TRP A 57 -7.53 -22.63 6.54
N ILE A 58 -6.75 -22.20 5.55
CA ILE A 58 -6.15 -20.85 5.54
C ILE A 58 -7.24 -19.79 5.51
N ALA A 59 -8.25 -19.95 4.65
CA ALA A 59 -9.37 -19.01 4.54
C ALA A 59 -10.20 -18.95 5.82
N TYR A 60 -10.63 -20.09 6.37
CA TYR A 60 -11.44 -20.16 7.58
C TYR A 60 -10.72 -19.55 8.78
N THR A 61 -9.44 -19.85 8.97
CA THR A 61 -8.64 -19.29 10.07
C THR A 61 -8.53 -17.76 9.92
N SER A 62 -8.30 -17.28 8.70
CA SER A 62 -8.17 -15.84 8.43
C SER A 62 -9.50 -15.10 8.63
N ILE A 63 -10.60 -15.68 8.18
CA ILE A 63 -11.96 -15.14 8.39
C ILE A 63 -12.26 -15.08 9.89
N PHE A 64 -11.97 -16.15 10.64
CA PHE A 64 -12.19 -16.19 12.08
C PHE A 64 -11.43 -15.08 12.82
N ILE A 65 -10.13 -14.93 12.55
CA ILE A 65 -9.31 -13.85 13.14
C ILE A 65 -9.90 -12.48 12.77
N GLY A 66 -10.27 -12.28 11.50
CA GLY A 66 -10.92 -11.05 11.03
C GLY A 66 -12.23 -10.75 11.78
N CYS A 67 -13.09 -11.75 11.96
CA CYS A 67 -14.34 -11.64 12.72
C CYS A 67 -14.07 -11.26 14.19
N CYS A 68 -13.03 -11.80 14.83
CA CYS A 68 -12.64 -11.39 16.19
C CYS A 68 -12.32 -9.90 16.24
N PHE A 69 -11.50 -9.37 15.32
CA PHE A 69 -11.18 -7.94 15.26
C PHE A 69 -12.39 -7.06 14.95
N VAL A 70 -13.31 -7.53 14.11
CA VAL A 70 -14.59 -6.84 13.86
C VAL A 70 -15.43 -6.77 15.14
N GLY A 71 -15.49 -7.86 15.91
CA GLY A 71 -16.16 -7.87 17.23
C GLY A 71 -15.51 -6.89 18.21
N VAL A 72 -14.19 -6.90 18.31
CA VAL A 72 -13.42 -5.96 19.15
C VAL A 72 -13.68 -4.52 18.72
N PHE A 73 -13.75 -4.25 17.41
CA PHE A 73 -14.08 -2.92 16.88
C PHE A 73 -15.49 -2.51 17.34
N HIS A 74 -16.53 -3.31 17.04
CA HIS A 74 -17.91 -2.94 17.39
C HIS A 74 -18.17 -2.82 18.89
N LEU A 75 -17.51 -3.63 19.73
CA LEU A 75 -17.66 -3.57 21.19
C LEU A 75 -16.78 -2.50 21.84
N GLY A 76 -15.58 -2.27 21.29
CA GLY A 76 -14.56 -1.41 21.89
C GLY A 76 -14.61 0.04 21.41
N THR A 77 -15.02 0.30 20.16
CA THR A 77 -15.11 1.67 19.66
C THR A 77 -16.41 2.32 20.08
N LYS A 78 -16.33 3.19 21.08
CA LYS A 78 -17.40 4.14 21.38
C LYS A 78 -17.44 5.18 20.26
N GLU A 79 -18.59 5.33 19.62
CA GLU A 79 -18.76 6.37 18.61
C GLU A 79 -18.55 7.74 19.25
N PRO A 80 -17.69 8.60 18.69
CA PRO A 80 -17.59 9.97 19.15
C PRO A 80 -18.95 10.63 18.93
N ARG A 81 -19.67 10.89 20.03
CA ARG A 81 -20.87 11.73 19.98
C ARG A 81 -20.43 13.08 19.47
N LEU A 82 -20.78 13.39 18.23
CA LEU A 82 -20.50 14.68 17.61
C LEU A 82 -21.04 15.77 18.56
N LYS A 83 -20.17 16.45 19.32
CA LYS A 83 -20.54 17.70 19.99
C LYS A 83 -20.77 18.72 18.88
N ILE A 84 -21.95 18.67 18.25
CA ILE A 84 -22.55 19.80 17.56
C ILE A 84 -22.76 20.84 18.66
N ARG A 85 -21.72 21.63 18.94
CA ARG A 85 -21.82 22.80 19.81
C ARG A 85 -22.67 23.80 19.03
N VAL A 86 -23.97 23.80 19.31
CA VAL A 86 -24.95 24.90 19.33
C VAL A 86 -24.43 26.23 18.76
N HIS A 87 -24.13 26.30 17.46
CA HIS A 87 -23.96 27.56 16.71
C HIS A 87 -24.52 27.37 15.29
N GLY A 88 -25.84 27.18 15.22
CA GLY A 88 -26.73 27.94 14.34
C GLY A 88 -26.43 28.09 12.85
N THR A 89 -25.61 27.25 12.22
CA THR A 89 -25.47 27.26 10.76
C THR A 89 -25.64 25.83 10.26
N SER A 90 -26.69 25.63 9.45
CA SER A 90 -26.89 24.43 8.67
C SER A 90 -25.63 24.20 7.84
N TYR A 91 -24.78 23.26 8.25
CA TYR A 91 -23.60 22.88 7.50
C TYR A 91 -24.07 22.28 6.18
N ALA A 92 -24.08 23.10 5.13
CA ALA A 92 -24.34 22.66 3.78
C ALA A 92 -23.43 21.46 3.48
N ARG A 93 -24.03 20.29 3.19
CA ARG A 93 -23.27 19.15 2.65
C ARG A 93 -22.46 19.68 1.48
N ILE A 94 -21.14 19.52 1.54
CA ILE A 94 -20.27 19.84 0.42
C ILE A 94 -20.76 18.99 -0.74
N SER A 95 -21.26 19.65 -1.79
CA SER A 95 -21.68 18.96 -3.00
C SER A 95 -20.49 18.20 -3.57
N TRP A 96 -20.68 16.96 -3.99
CA TRP A 96 -19.66 16.07 -4.55
C TRP A 96 -18.93 16.75 -5.73
N ALA A 97 -19.64 17.60 -6.47
CA ALA A 97 -19.12 18.43 -7.56
C ALA A 97 -18.00 19.41 -7.14
N TYR A 98 -17.94 19.81 -5.86
CA TYR A 98 -16.88 20.67 -5.33
C TYR A 98 -15.49 20.04 -5.49
N TRP A 99 -15.37 18.75 -5.18
CA TRP A 99 -14.09 18.04 -5.22
C TRP A 99 -13.53 17.95 -6.65
N PHE A 100 -14.40 17.77 -7.64
CA PHE A 100 -14.02 17.73 -9.04
C PHE A 100 -13.49 19.06 -9.58
N LYS A 101 -13.73 20.18 -8.90
CA LYS A 101 -13.15 21.50 -9.27
C LYS A 101 -11.75 21.71 -8.70
N LYS A 102 -11.31 20.90 -7.73
CA LYS A 102 -10.06 21.12 -6.99
C LYS A 102 -8.91 20.36 -7.65
N VAL A 103 -7.92 21.08 -8.21
CA VAL A 103 -6.72 20.47 -8.82
C VAL A 103 -5.98 19.53 -7.85
N LEU A 104 -5.87 19.92 -6.57
CA LEU A 104 -5.21 19.13 -5.54
C LEU A 104 -5.87 17.75 -5.33
N TYR A 105 -7.18 17.62 -5.58
CA TYR A 105 -7.89 16.34 -5.47
C TYR A 105 -7.35 15.34 -6.50
N TYR A 106 -7.16 15.76 -7.74
CA TYR A 106 -6.60 14.90 -8.79
C TYR A 106 -5.12 14.58 -8.54
N GLN A 107 -4.32 15.57 -8.12
CA GLN A 107 -2.90 15.32 -7.82
C GLN A 107 -2.74 14.26 -6.73
N VAL A 108 -3.47 14.41 -5.61
CA VAL A 108 -3.38 13.47 -4.47
C VAL A 108 -3.99 12.12 -4.83
N GLY A 109 -5.07 12.12 -5.62
CA GLY A 109 -5.67 10.90 -6.14
C GLY A 109 -4.72 10.10 -7.03
N LEU A 110 -4.02 10.76 -7.96
CA LEU A 110 -3.03 10.11 -8.81
C LEU A 110 -1.84 9.59 -8.00
N VAL A 111 -1.30 10.36 -7.06
CA VAL A 111 -0.21 9.91 -6.19
C VAL A 111 -0.61 8.67 -5.38
N TYR A 112 -1.80 8.68 -4.81
CA TYR A 112 -2.33 7.54 -4.08
C TYR A 112 -2.52 6.32 -4.98
N MET A 113 -3.15 6.49 -6.14
CA MET A 113 -3.38 5.42 -7.12
C MET A 113 -2.07 4.81 -7.61
N LEU A 114 -1.08 5.63 -7.99
CA LEU A 114 0.24 5.17 -8.45
C LEU A 114 1.01 4.42 -7.37
N THR A 115 0.92 4.88 -6.11
CA THR A 115 1.50 4.17 -4.96
C THR A 115 0.88 2.79 -4.79
N ARG A 116 -0.47 2.71 -4.82
CA ARG A 116 -1.19 1.44 -4.69
C ARG A 116 -0.92 0.51 -5.87
N LEU A 117 -0.80 1.06 -7.07
CA LEU A 117 -0.49 0.30 -8.28
C LEU A 117 0.90 -0.32 -8.20
N ALA A 118 1.92 0.46 -7.85
CA ALA A 118 3.29 -0.03 -7.66
C ALA A 118 3.34 -1.19 -6.65
N GLN A 119 2.61 -1.08 -5.55
CA GLN A 119 2.59 -2.09 -4.48
C GLN A 119 1.81 -3.35 -4.83
N ASN A 120 0.58 -3.20 -5.31
CA ASN A 120 -0.28 -4.34 -5.56
C ASN A 120 0.26 -5.17 -6.72
N VAL A 121 0.77 -4.53 -7.78
CA VAL A 121 1.33 -5.25 -8.93
C VAL A 121 2.66 -5.91 -8.55
N SER A 122 3.56 -5.19 -7.86
CA SER A 122 4.82 -5.81 -7.41
C SER A 122 4.58 -7.03 -6.54
N GLN A 123 3.67 -6.96 -5.58
CA GLN A 123 3.33 -8.11 -4.72
C GLN A 123 2.71 -9.29 -5.49
N ALA A 124 1.87 -9.02 -6.50
CA ALA A 124 1.26 -10.07 -7.32
C ALA A 124 2.30 -10.86 -8.14
N TYR A 125 3.31 -10.17 -8.69
CA TYR A 125 4.33 -10.79 -9.54
C TYR A 125 5.58 -11.28 -8.77
N LEU A 126 5.75 -10.87 -7.51
CA LEU A 126 6.93 -11.18 -6.70
C LEU A 126 7.23 -12.68 -6.62
N ALA A 127 6.21 -13.49 -6.30
CA ALA A 127 6.40 -14.93 -6.13
C ALA A 127 6.77 -15.64 -7.45
N PHE A 128 6.24 -15.15 -8.58
CA PHE A 128 6.58 -15.68 -9.91
C PHE A 128 8.01 -15.31 -10.29
N TYR A 129 8.41 -14.05 -10.11
CA TYR A 129 9.77 -13.59 -10.39
C TYR A 129 10.83 -14.37 -9.60
N VAL A 130 10.64 -14.53 -8.28
CA VAL A 130 11.62 -15.22 -7.41
C VAL A 130 11.87 -16.68 -7.85
N ILE A 131 10.89 -17.31 -8.50
CA ILE A 131 10.89 -18.76 -8.71
C ILE A 131 11.09 -19.12 -10.16
N GLU A 132 10.39 -18.45 -11.07
CA GLU A 132 10.49 -18.69 -12.50
C GLU A 132 11.75 -18.02 -13.06
N ASP A 133 11.97 -16.74 -12.73
CA ASP A 133 13.10 -15.98 -13.27
C ASP A 133 14.38 -16.25 -12.50
N MET A 134 14.34 -16.15 -11.16
CA MET A 134 15.55 -16.23 -10.33
C MET A 134 15.90 -17.66 -9.93
N ARG A 135 15.00 -18.64 -10.16
CA ARG A 135 15.17 -20.07 -9.83
C ARG A 135 15.61 -20.32 -8.39
N MET A 136 15.13 -19.51 -7.45
CA MET A 136 15.44 -19.66 -6.03
C MET A 136 14.71 -20.88 -5.43
N ALA A 137 15.15 -21.31 -4.26
CA ALA A 137 14.46 -22.35 -3.50
C ALA A 137 13.00 -21.98 -3.24
N LYS A 138 12.12 -23.00 -3.16
CA LYS A 138 10.68 -22.79 -2.92
C LYS A 138 10.37 -21.97 -1.66
N SER A 139 11.24 -22.04 -0.64
CA SER A 139 11.16 -21.24 0.59
C SER A 139 11.26 -19.72 0.34
N ALA A 140 11.91 -19.29 -0.74
CA ALA A 140 12.05 -17.87 -1.07
C ALA A 140 10.71 -17.19 -1.37
N LYS A 141 9.67 -17.93 -1.81
CA LYS A 141 8.31 -17.41 -1.99
C LYS A 141 7.69 -16.85 -0.70
N ALA A 142 8.13 -17.33 0.46
CA ALA A 142 7.66 -16.86 1.76
C ALA A 142 8.64 -15.87 2.39
N LEU A 143 9.95 -16.14 2.28
CA LEU A 143 10.99 -15.31 2.89
C LEU A 143 11.07 -13.90 2.30
N VAL A 144 10.99 -13.77 0.96
CA VAL A 144 11.11 -12.46 0.30
C VAL A 144 9.96 -11.51 0.68
N PRO A 145 8.66 -11.92 0.60
CA PRO A 145 7.57 -11.11 1.14
C PRO A 145 7.71 -10.81 2.64
N ALA A 146 8.14 -11.79 3.44
CA ALA A 146 8.32 -11.59 4.87
C ALA A 146 9.34 -10.47 5.18
N ILE A 147 10.48 -10.44 4.48
CA ILE A 147 11.47 -9.36 4.64
C ILE A 147 10.88 -8.01 4.25
N ILE A 148 10.13 -7.93 3.13
CA ILE A 148 9.45 -6.70 2.69
C ILE A 148 8.50 -6.20 3.79
N TYR A 149 7.68 -7.09 4.37
CA TYR A 149 6.72 -6.69 5.40
C TYR A 149 7.39 -6.30 6.71
N ILE A 150 8.44 -7.00 7.14
CA ILE A 150 9.19 -6.67 8.36
C ILE A 150 9.90 -5.33 8.21
N SER A 151 10.61 -5.08 7.11
CA SER A 151 11.28 -3.80 6.90
C SER A 151 10.27 -2.65 6.75
N SER A 152 9.14 -2.89 6.06
CA SER A 152 8.05 -1.92 5.94
C SER A 152 7.41 -1.60 7.30
N PHE A 153 7.24 -2.60 8.17
CA PHE A 153 6.75 -2.43 9.53
C PHE A 153 7.70 -1.55 10.35
N ILE A 154 9.00 -1.88 10.38
CA ILE A 154 10.01 -1.12 11.13
C ILE A 154 10.03 0.35 10.70
N VAL A 155 10.05 0.62 9.38
CA VAL A 155 10.01 2.00 8.86
C VAL A 155 8.71 2.69 9.26
N SER A 156 7.57 2.00 9.24
CA SER A 156 6.28 2.55 9.67
C SER A 156 6.25 2.89 11.17
N ILE A 157 6.98 2.17 12.02
CA ILE A 157 7.15 2.54 13.43
C ILE A 157 8.04 3.79 13.56
N ILE A 158 9.18 3.83 12.88
CA ILE A 158 10.10 4.97 12.91
C ILE A 158 9.39 6.26 12.48
N MET A 159 8.56 6.20 11.44
CA MET A 159 7.79 7.35 10.94
C MET A 159 6.75 7.90 11.94
N GLN A 160 6.35 7.13 12.96
CA GLN A 160 5.41 7.58 13.99
C GLN A 160 6.04 8.59 14.95
N GLU A 161 7.34 8.48 15.22
CA GLU A 161 8.06 9.37 16.15
C GLU A 161 8.42 10.72 15.53
N MET A 162 8.12 10.91 14.24
CA MET A 162 8.56 12.08 13.49
C MET A 162 7.53 13.21 13.48
N TYR A 163 8.02 14.46 13.57
CA TYR A 163 7.17 15.62 13.30
C TYR A 163 6.97 15.85 11.80
N TRP A 164 5.71 15.95 11.37
CA TRP A 164 5.32 16.01 9.96
C TRP A 164 4.89 17.40 9.52
N THR A 165 5.50 17.88 8.45
CA THR A 165 5.10 19.08 7.69
C THR A 165 4.78 18.70 6.25
N GLY A 166 4.07 19.57 5.52
CA GLY A 166 3.75 19.35 4.10
C GLY A 166 5.01 19.15 3.23
N GLN A 167 6.11 19.85 3.54
CA GLN A 167 7.38 19.68 2.84
C GLN A 167 8.05 18.34 3.17
N ARG A 168 8.09 17.95 4.45
CA ARG A 168 8.62 16.63 4.86
C ARG A 168 7.83 15.51 4.21
N LEU A 169 6.51 15.65 4.13
CA LEU A 169 5.66 14.65 3.50
C LEU A 169 6.03 14.39 2.03
N LYS A 170 6.30 15.45 1.27
CA LYS A 170 6.81 15.34 -0.10
C LYS A 170 8.20 14.75 -0.15
N ALA A 171 9.12 15.20 0.72
CA ALA A 171 10.50 14.74 0.74
C ALA A 171 10.59 13.23 0.99
N TYR A 172 9.84 12.72 1.98
CA TYR A 172 9.79 11.29 2.28
C TYR A 172 9.08 10.47 1.18
N TYR A 173 8.03 11.01 0.56
CA TYR A 173 7.41 10.37 -0.60
C TYR A 173 8.40 10.24 -1.76
N CYS A 174 9.13 11.33 -2.07
CA CYS A 174 10.16 11.32 -3.11
C CYS A 174 11.33 10.40 -2.77
N ALA A 175 11.78 10.35 -1.52
CA ALA A 175 12.80 9.40 -1.08
C ALA A 175 12.35 7.94 -1.32
N GLY A 176 11.11 7.61 -0.97
CA GLY A 176 10.52 6.30 -1.27
C GLY A 176 10.44 6.02 -2.77
N GLY A 177 10.07 7.02 -3.58
CA GLY A 177 10.01 6.91 -5.03
C GLY A 177 11.38 6.64 -5.66
N VAL A 178 12.43 7.35 -5.24
CA VAL A 178 13.81 7.12 -5.72
C VAL A 178 14.28 5.71 -5.36
N LEU A 179 14.01 5.26 -4.13
CA LEU A 179 14.33 3.89 -3.70
C LEU A 179 13.60 2.85 -4.56
N TRP A 180 12.33 3.07 -4.90
CA TRP A 180 11.62 2.17 -5.79
C TRP A 180 12.22 2.17 -7.20
N VAL A 181 12.56 3.33 -7.77
CA VAL A 181 13.22 3.38 -9.08
C VAL A 181 14.53 2.59 -9.08
N PHE A 182 15.33 2.74 -8.03
CA PHE A 182 16.54 1.95 -7.84
C PHE A 182 16.26 0.44 -7.73
N CYS A 183 15.26 0.04 -6.94
CA CYS A 183 14.87 -1.37 -6.81
C CYS A 183 14.35 -1.94 -8.15
N GLY A 184 13.55 -1.16 -8.88
CA GLY A 184 13.00 -1.57 -10.17
C GLY A 184 14.09 -1.75 -11.22
N ALA A 185 15.02 -0.81 -11.32
CA ALA A 185 16.20 -0.95 -12.18
C ALA A 185 17.04 -2.19 -11.78
N SER A 186 17.28 -2.38 -10.48
CA SER A 186 17.99 -3.55 -9.97
C SER A 186 17.31 -4.85 -10.38
N ILE A 187 15.98 -4.97 -10.23
CA ILE A 187 15.20 -6.15 -10.61
C ILE A 187 15.28 -6.43 -12.12
N LEU A 188 15.27 -5.39 -12.96
CA LEU A 188 15.37 -5.54 -14.40
C LEU A 188 16.73 -6.12 -14.83
N PHE A 189 17.83 -5.63 -14.24
CA PHE A 189 19.18 -6.03 -14.59
C PHE A 189 19.76 -7.20 -13.78
N LEU A 190 19.08 -7.66 -12.71
CA LEU A 190 19.61 -8.69 -11.83
C LEU A 190 19.75 -10.05 -12.56
N PRO A 191 20.97 -10.59 -12.73
CA PRO A 191 21.16 -11.91 -13.34
C PRO A 191 20.86 -13.04 -12.34
N GLN A 192 20.52 -14.22 -12.86
CA GLN A 192 20.18 -15.41 -12.05
C GLN A 192 21.28 -15.83 -11.08
N SER A 193 22.55 -15.66 -11.47
CA SER A 193 23.72 -15.99 -10.63
C SER A 193 23.79 -15.18 -9.34
N LEU A 194 23.16 -14.01 -9.31
CA LEU A 194 23.12 -13.10 -8.16
C LEU A 194 21.77 -13.14 -7.43
N SER A 195 21.05 -14.26 -7.50
CA SER A 195 19.72 -14.41 -6.88
C SER A 195 19.67 -14.14 -5.38
N ALA A 196 20.77 -14.35 -4.66
CA ALA A 196 20.88 -14.00 -3.24
C ALA A 196 20.70 -12.49 -2.97
N PHE A 197 21.05 -11.61 -3.92
CA PHE A 197 20.84 -10.16 -3.78
C PHE A 197 19.36 -9.78 -3.72
N MET A 198 18.45 -10.65 -4.15
CA MET A 198 17.02 -10.41 -4.03
C MET A 198 16.59 -10.20 -2.57
N TYR A 199 17.23 -10.88 -1.61
CA TYR A 199 16.95 -10.65 -0.18
C TYR A 199 17.32 -9.23 0.25
N VAL A 200 18.43 -8.69 -0.24
CA VAL A 200 18.85 -7.31 0.03
C VAL A 200 17.90 -6.32 -0.63
N ILE A 201 17.57 -6.54 -1.91
CA ILE A 201 16.61 -5.70 -2.65
C ILE A 201 15.24 -5.69 -1.95
N SER A 202 14.81 -6.81 -1.39
CA SER A 202 13.54 -6.92 -0.67
C SER A 202 13.45 -6.02 0.57
N VAL A 203 14.58 -5.78 1.26
CA VAL A 203 14.63 -4.81 2.36
C VAL A 203 14.32 -3.41 1.83
N PHE A 204 14.98 -2.98 0.76
CA PHE A 204 14.78 -1.67 0.14
C PHE A 204 13.37 -1.50 -0.43
N ILE A 205 12.79 -2.54 -1.03
CA ILE A 205 11.38 -2.55 -1.47
C ILE A 205 10.45 -2.28 -0.30
N GLY A 206 10.66 -2.93 0.86
CA GLY A 206 9.83 -2.69 2.03
C GLY A 206 9.97 -1.27 2.60
N ILE A 207 11.19 -0.71 2.60
CA ILE A 207 11.43 0.70 2.98
C ILE A 207 10.69 1.65 2.02
N ALA A 208 10.88 1.46 0.70
CA ALA A 208 10.21 2.26 -0.33
C ALA A 208 8.69 2.21 -0.20
N ASN A 209 8.16 1.00 0.04
CA ASN A 209 6.73 0.77 0.24
C ASN A 209 6.19 1.50 1.46
N ALA A 210 6.87 1.42 2.62
CA ALA A 210 6.45 2.14 3.82
C ALA A 210 6.42 3.65 3.57
N LEU A 211 7.52 4.18 3.03
CA LEU A 211 7.65 5.62 2.77
C LEU A 211 6.53 6.12 1.85
N MET A 212 6.31 5.47 0.70
CA MET A 212 5.29 5.92 -0.25
C MET A 212 3.85 5.74 0.28
N THR A 213 3.51 4.62 0.92
CA THR A 213 2.15 4.40 1.42
C THR A 213 1.80 5.34 2.56
N VAL A 214 2.67 5.46 3.56
CA VAL A 214 2.38 6.27 4.74
C VAL A 214 2.27 7.74 4.33
N THR A 215 3.18 8.23 3.50
CA THR A 215 3.13 9.62 3.05
C THR A 215 1.98 9.88 2.06
N GLY A 216 1.70 8.97 1.12
CA GLY A 216 0.60 9.09 0.16
C GLY A 216 -0.78 9.10 0.81
N VAL A 217 -1.03 8.21 1.78
CA VAL A 217 -2.26 8.21 2.59
C VAL A 217 -2.38 9.49 3.42
N SER A 218 -1.26 9.96 3.95
CA SER A 218 -1.21 11.20 4.73
C SER A 218 -1.52 12.42 3.87
N MET A 219 -1.14 12.44 2.59
CA MET A 219 -1.52 13.49 1.65
C MET A 219 -3.05 13.52 1.41
N GLN A 220 -3.71 12.36 1.37
CA GLN A 220 -5.19 12.31 1.34
C GLN A 220 -5.79 12.96 2.59
N SER A 221 -5.16 12.74 3.74
CA SER A 221 -5.61 13.32 5.00
C SER A 221 -5.45 14.84 5.04
N VAL A 222 -4.35 15.34 4.47
CA VAL A 222 -4.13 16.78 4.26
C VAL A 222 -5.12 17.37 3.26
N LEU A 223 -5.44 16.66 2.17
CA LEU A 223 -6.42 17.10 1.17
C LEU A 223 -7.82 17.31 1.77
N VAL A 224 -8.26 16.38 2.62
CA VAL A 224 -9.55 16.44 3.33
C VAL A 224 -9.55 17.56 4.37
N GLY A 225 -8.43 17.77 5.07
CA GLY A 225 -8.29 18.89 5.99
C GLY A 225 -9.31 18.82 7.14
N SER A 226 -9.93 19.96 7.47
CA SER A 226 -10.99 20.06 8.48
C SER A 226 -12.38 19.69 7.95
N ASP A 227 -12.54 19.50 6.64
CA ASP A 227 -13.84 19.35 5.98
C ASP A 227 -14.29 17.87 5.97
N LEU A 228 -14.65 17.37 7.16
CA LEU A 228 -15.00 15.96 7.37
C LEU A 228 -16.27 15.52 6.63
N ASN A 229 -17.19 16.44 6.31
CA ASN A 229 -18.45 16.14 5.63
C ASN A 229 -18.28 15.52 4.23
N GLY A 230 -17.15 15.78 3.55
CA GLY A 230 -16.83 15.21 2.23
C GLY A 230 -15.82 14.06 2.26
N CYS A 231 -15.28 13.70 3.43
CA CYS A 231 -14.15 12.78 3.52
C CYS A 231 -14.49 11.37 3.02
N ALA A 232 -15.69 10.88 3.32
CA ALA A 232 -16.15 9.55 2.91
C ALA A 232 -16.16 9.41 1.38
N PHE A 233 -16.63 10.44 0.67
CA PHE A 233 -16.56 10.47 -0.79
C PHE A 233 -15.13 10.40 -1.27
N VAL A 234 -14.26 11.31 -0.80
CA VAL A 234 -12.87 11.40 -1.27
C VAL A 234 -12.13 10.08 -1.06
N TYR A 235 -12.23 9.48 0.13
CA TYR A 235 -11.58 8.19 0.36
C TYR A 235 -12.20 7.06 -0.46
N GLY A 236 -13.53 7.07 -0.65
CA GLY A 236 -14.24 6.07 -1.43
C GLY A 236 -13.90 6.12 -2.91
N SER A 237 -13.94 7.31 -3.53
CA SER A 237 -13.64 7.50 -4.94
C SER A 237 -12.18 7.20 -5.25
N LEU A 238 -11.24 7.65 -4.40
CA LEU A 238 -9.81 7.37 -4.60
C LEU A 238 -9.48 5.88 -4.44
N SER A 239 -10.12 5.20 -3.49
CA SER A 239 -9.95 3.75 -3.35
C SER A 239 -10.58 2.98 -4.51
N PHE A 240 -11.74 3.41 -4.99
CA PHE A 240 -12.35 2.80 -6.17
C PHE A 240 -11.44 2.91 -7.40
N LEU A 241 -10.89 4.10 -7.65
CA LEU A 241 -9.93 4.32 -8.74
C LEU A 241 -8.68 3.46 -8.59
N ASP A 242 -8.17 3.29 -7.37
CA ASP A 242 -7.01 2.40 -7.13
C ASP A 242 -7.30 0.94 -7.52
N LYS A 243 -8.50 0.43 -7.20
CA LYS A 243 -8.85 -0.97 -7.46
C LYS A 243 -9.06 -1.22 -8.94
N VAL A 244 -9.75 -0.31 -9.61
CA VAL A 244 -9.96 -0.38 -11.06
C VAL A 244 -8.62 -0.30 -11.80
N SER A 245 -7.73 0.62 -11.41
CA SER A 245 -6.43 0.75 -12.08
C SER A 245 -5.53 -0.48 -11.85
N CYS A 246 -5.52 -1.04 -10.63
CA CYS A 246 -4.76 -2.25 -10.34
C CYS A 246 -5.28 -3.46 -11.12
N GLY A 247 -6.61 -3.65 -11.17
CA GLY A 247 -7.22 -4.73 -11.94
C GLY A 247 -6.89 -4.63 -13.43
N LEU A 248 -7.01 -3.43 -14.01
CA LEU A 248 -6.68 -3.20 -15.43
C LEU A 248 -5.20 -3.46 -15.72
N ALA A 249 -4.29 -3.00 -14.86
CA ALA A 249 -2.85 -3.21 -15.06
C ALA A 249 -2.47 -4.69 -15.00
N VAL A 250 -3.01 -5.45 -14.04
CA VAL A 250 -2.78 -6.90 -13.95
C VAL A 250 -3.37 -7.62 -15.18
N PHE A 251 -4.57 -7.24 -15.61
CA PHE A 251 -5.20 -7.80 -16.81
C PHE A 251 -4.33 -7.60 -18.07
N VAL A 252 -3.83 -6.37 -18.27
CA VAL A 252 -2.94 -6.04 -19.38
C VAL A 252 -1.64 -6.85 -19.30
N LEU A 253 -0.99 -6.90 -18.14
CA LEU A 253 0.23 -7.70 -17.95
C LEU A 253 -0.01 -9.20 -18.23
N GLN A 254 -1.12 -9.75 -17.76
CA GLN A 254 -1.48 -11.15 -17.99
C GLN A 254 -1.82 -11.45 -19.46
N SER A 255 -2.39 -10.47 -20.18
CA SER A 255 -2.63 -10.59 -21.62
C SER A 255 -1.32 -10.79 -22.39
N PHE A 256 -0.27 -10.03 -22.04
CA PHE A 256 1.06 -10.19 -22.66
C PHE A 256 1.71 -11.53 -22.36
N GLN A 257 1.49 -12.07 -21.15
CA GLN A 257 1.96 -13.41 -20.79
C GLN A 257 1.25 -14.50 -21.58
N SER A 258 -0.05 -14.34 -21.85
CA SER A 258 -0.86 -15.34 -22.57
C SER A 258 -0.59 -15.33 -24.08
N SER A 259 -0.24 -14.17 -24.65
CA SER A 259 0.09 -14.01 -26.07
C SER A 259 1.51 -14.47 -26.44
N SER A 260 2.37 -14.78 -25.47
CA SER A 260 3.75 -15.23 -25.72
C SER A 260 3.77 -16.76 -25.83
N PRO A 261 3.92 -17.36 -27.03
CA PRO A 261 3.94 -18.80 -27.16
C PRO A 261 5.19 -19.32 -26.45
N ARG A 262 4.97 -20.25 -25.52
CA ARG A 262 6.00 -21.05 -24.86
C ARG A 262 6.61 -22.03 -25.87
N SER A 263 7.26 -21.52 -26.91
CA SER A 263 7.85 -22.30 -28.00
C SER A 263 9.32 -21.96 -28.19
N GLN A 264 10.12 -22.97 -27.85
CA GLN A 264 11.38 -23.36 -28.48
C GLN A 264 12.61 -22.45 -28.34
N GLY A 265 13.70 -23.12 -27.99
CA GLY A 265 14.98 -22.51 -27.75
C GLY A 265 15.63 -21.96 -29.01
N THR A 266 16.84 -21.45 -28.76
CA THR A 266 17.82 -20.93 -29.71
C THR A 266 17.61 -19.47 -30.09
N LEU A 267 18.51 -18.63 -29.54
CA LEU A 267 18.91 -17.29 -30.03
C LEU A 267 17.84 -16.20 -30.04
N SER A 268 17.78 -15.39 -28.96
CA SER A 268 17.63 -13.93 -29.05
C SER A 268 18.05 -13.27 -27.74
N MET A 269 19.02 -12.36 -27.87
CA MET A 269 19.49 -11.43 -26.86
C MET A 269 18.31 -10.50 -26.43
N GLU A 270 18.13 -10.28 -25.12
CA GLU A 270 17.17 -9.32 -24.51
C GLU A 270 15.64 -9.61 -24.57
N TYR A 271 15.18 -10.82 -24.21
CA TYR A 271 13.76 -10.97 -23.80
C TYR A 271 13.60 -10.75 -22.29
N ILE A 272 13.18 -9.55 -21.87
CA ILE A 272 12.79 -9.27 -20.49
C ILE A 272 11.44 -9.95 -20.20
N SER A 273 11.37 -10.76 -19.16
CA SER A 273 10.16 -11.48 -18.75
C SER A 273 9.02 -10.52 -18.31
N VAL A 274 7.77 -10.94 -18.51
CA VAL A 274 6.59 -10.20 -18.03
C VAL A 274 6.63 -9.98 -16.51
N THR A 275 7.19 -10.93 -15.77
CA THR A 275 7.44 -10.85 -14.33
C THR A 275 8.41 -9.72 -13.97
N ARG A 276 9.48 -9.50 -14.74
CA ARG A 276 10.39 -8.34 -14.60
C ARG A 276 9.71 -7.01 -14.92
N TYR A 277 8.86 -6.98 -15.94
CA TYR A 277 8.06 -5.78 -16.24
C TYR A 277 7.08 -5.44 -15.11
N GLY A 278 6.34 -6.43 -14.61
CA GLY A 278 5.37 -6.25 -13.54
C GLY A 278 6.00 -5.92 -12.18
N LEU A 279 7.11 -6.57 -11.82
CA LEU A 279 7.79 -6.37 -10.54
C LEU A 279 8.74 -5.16 -10.54
N GLY A 280 9.41 -4.88 -11.66
CA GLY A 280 10.47 -3.89 -11.75
C GLY A 280 10.04 -2.60 -12.47
N LEU A 281 9.74 -2.70 -13.76
CA LEU A 281 9.51 -1.51 -14.60
C LEU A 281 8.25 -0.74 -14.19
N LEU A 282 7.11 -1.42 -14.05
CA LEU A 282 5.85 -0.75 -13.77
C LEU A 282 5.88 0.00 -12.42
N PRO A 283 6.34 -0.59 -11.29
CA PRO A 283 6.48 0.14 -10.03
C PRO A 283 7.45 1.32 -10.12
N ALA A 284 8.55 1.20 -10.87
CA ALA A 284 9.50 2.29 -11.08
C ALA A 284 8.88 3.47 -11.85
N VAL A 285 8.17 3.20 -12.94
CA VAL A 285 7.45 4.23 -13.72
C VAL A 285 6.36 4.90 -12.88
N CYS A 286 5.58 4.11 -12.13
CA CYS A 286 4.56 4.65 -11.23
C CYS A 286 5.18 5.56 -10.15
N SER A 287 6.33 5.16 -9.62
CA SER A 287 7.06 5.92 -8.61
C SER A 287 7.62 7.23 -9.18
N LEU A 288 8.23 7.21 -10.38
CA LEU A 288 8.68 8.42 -11.09
C LEU A 288 7.54 9.40 -11.34
N ALA A 289 6.42 8.91 -11.90
CA ALA A 289 5.24 9.74 -12.14
C ALA A 289 4.69 10.31 -10.82
N GLY A 290 4.61 9.50 -9.78
CA GLY A 290 4.17 9.94 -8.45
C GLY A 290 5.06 11.04 -7.87
N MET A 291 6.38 10.94 -8.03
CA MET A 291 7.33 11.96 -7.59
C MET A 291 7.14 13.28 -8.35
N ALA A 292 7.02 13.20 -9.68
CA ALA A 292 6.78 14.37 -10.52
C ALA A 292 5.50 15.12 -10.10
N ILE A 293 4.40 14.38 -9.88
CA ILE A 293 3.14 14.96 -9.43
C ILE A 293 3.30 15.56 -8.02
N THR A 294 3.93 14.84 -7.09
CA THR A 294 4.16 15.30 -5.72
C THR A 294 4.96 16.61 -5.66
N TYR A 295 5.93 16.79 -6.57
CA TYR A 295 6.68 18.03 -6.69
C TYR A 295 5.76 19.22 -7.01
N THR A 296 4.81 19.04 -7.94
CA THR A 296 3.87 20.08 -8.37
C THR A 296 2.76 20.41 -7.36
N MET A 297 2.56 19.58 -6.32
CA MET A 297 1.51 19.82 -5.33
C MET A 297 1.78 21.09 -4.51
N LYS A 298 0.73 21.81 -4.10
CA LYS A 298 0.85 22.85 -3.06
C LYS A 298 0.13 22.37 -1.80
N LEU A 299 0.86 21.61 -0.97
CA LEU A 299 0.39 21.23 0.36
C LEU A 299 0.57 22.45 1.28
N GLN A 300 -0.52 23.15 1.57
CA GLN A 300 -0.49 24.27 2.51
C GLN A 300 0.02 23.80 3.88
N THR A 301 0.90 24.59 4.48
CA THR A 301 1.32 24.42 5.87
C THR A 301 0.10 24.62 6.76
N PRO A 302 -0.16 23.76 7.76
CA PRO A 302 -1.21 24.01 8.72
C PRO A 302 -0.92 25.35 9.40
N HIS A 303 -1.83 26.30 9.30
CA HIS A 303 -1.85 27.43 10.22
C HIS A 303 -2.08 26.84 11.61
N SER A 304 -1.11 27.03 12.50
CA SER A 304 -1.22 26.72 13.92
C SER A 304 -2.35 27.56 14.53
N LYS A 305 -3.60 27.10 14.45
CA LYS A 305 -4.58 27.49 15.47
C LYS A 305 -4.29 26.57 16.66
N PRO A 306 -3.80 27.12 17.79
CA PRO A 306 -3.65 26.34 19.00
C PRO A 306 -5.07 26.04 19.47
N LEU A 307 -5.50 24.79 19.35
CA LEU A 307 -6.68 24.32 20.08
C LEU A 307 -6.16 23.37 21.15
N MET A 308 -5.97 23.95 22.34
CA MET A 308 -6.14 23.29 23.63
C MET A 308 -7.49 22.60 23.60
N GLU A 309 -7.52 21.33 23.25
CA GLU A 309 -8.31 20.28 23.88
C GLU A 309 -8.36 19.08 22.92
N PRO A 310 -7.97 17.87 23.37
CA PRO A 310 -8.40 16.67 22.68
C PRO A 310 -9.94 16.66 22.70
N LEU A 311 -10.58 16.46 21.54
CA LEU A 311 -12.03 16.22 21.44
C LEU A 311 -12.42 14.82 21.97
N LEU A 312 -11.49 14.13 22.64
CA LEU A 312 -11.62 12.83 23.29
C LEU A 312 -11.63 13.05 24.80
N GLU A 313 -12.81 12.97 25.40
CA GLU A 313 -13.00 12.24 26.67
C GLU A 313 -13.79 10.97 26.36
#